data_AF-A0A145WR66-F1
#
_entry.id   AF-A0A145WR66-F1
#
_cell.length_a   1.000
_cell.length_b   1.000
_cell.length_c   1.000
_cell.angle_alpha   90.00
_cell.angle_beta   90.00
_cell.angle_gamma   90.00
#
_symmetry.space_group_name_H-M   'P 1'
#
loop_
_entity.id
_entity.type
_entity.pdbx_description
1 polymer ?
#
loop_
_entity_poly.entity_id
_entity_poly.type
_entity_poly.pdbx_seq_one_letter_code
_entity_poly.pdbx_strand_id
1 'polypeptide(L)'
;MKALFLLSGVMAGLALTGCQSSTPQGEGQMHHYTLAQKCPSLMVMKVGETLVFNAPENPSTGFQWQLLQPLKLFKVEESYLAGEAEEGMLGVGGEKSFRFHAEKPGQELIELVHVRAWETTQQPEQQWQCRVRIS
;
A
#
# COMPACT_ATOMS: atom_id res chain seq x y z
N MET A 1 26.52 72.60 24.55
CA MET A 1 25.11 72.66 24.98
C MET A 1 24.39 71.58 24.17
N LYS A 2 24.07 70.43 24.78
CA LYS A 2 22.70 70.04 25.20
C LYS A 2 21.68 70.25 24.05
N ALA A 3 20.87 69.30 23.63
CA ALA A 3 20.60 67.91 23.98
C ALA A 3 19.62 67.37 22.92
N LEU A 4 19.49 66.03 22.87
CA LEU A 4 18.27 65.23 22.62
C LEU A 4 17.24 65.66 21.56
N PHE A 5 16.84 64.72 20.69
CA PHE A 5 15.47 64.18 20.51
C PHE A 5 15.55 63.10 19.40
N LEU A 6 15.70 61.82 19.76
CA LEU A 6 14.65 60.79 19.73
C LEU A 6 13.88 60.72 18.39
N LEU A 7 14.25 59.76 17.54
CA LEU A 7 13.37 59.21 16.50
C LEU A 7 13.41 57.67 16.57
N SER A 8 12.31 57.17 17.13
CA SER A 8 11.90 55.78 17.25
C SER A 8 11.70 55.09 15.90
N GLY A 9 12.20 53.85 15.78
CA GLY A 9 11.57 52.66 15.17
C GLY A 9 11.17 52.74 13.68
N VAL A 10 11.40 51.73 12.84
CA VAL A 10 10.93 50.35 12.99
C VAL A 10 11.82 49.46 12.11
N MET A 11 12.46 48.45 12.70
CA MET A 11 13.18 47.41 11.96
C MET A 11 12.17 46.29 11.70
N ALA A 12 11.66 46.23 10.47
CA ALA A 12 10.69 45.22 10.05
C ALA A 12 11.42 43.86 9.90
N GLY A 13 11.39 43.07 10.98
CA GLY A 13 11.84 41.68 10.95
C GLY A 13 10.84 40.83 10.16
N LEU A 14 11.24 40.39 8.96
CA LEU A 14 10.55 39.34 8.21
C LEU A 14 10.67 38.01 8.99
N ALA A 15 9.63 37.65 9.74
CA ALA A 15 9.49 36.31 10.28
C ALA A 15 9.00 35.38 9.16
N LEU A 16 9.93 34.65 8.54
CA LEU A 16 9.59 33.50 7.69
C LEU A 16 9.11 32.37 8.60
N THR A 17 7.81 32.32 8.88
CA THR A 17 7.16 31.12 9.42
C THR A 17 7.21 30.03 8.35
N GLY A 18 8.26 29.22 8.40
CA GLY A 18 8.31 27.96 7.68
C GLY A 18 7.32 26.97 8.31
N CYS A 19 6.32 26.54 7.54
CA CYS A 19 5.51 25.39 7.91
C CYS A 19 6.41 24.15 7.89
N GLN A 20 6.86 23.70 9.05
CA GLN A 20 7.50 22.39 9.19
C GLN A 20 6.39 21.34 9.19
N SER A 21 6.12 20.75 8.04
CA SER A 21 5.30 19.54 7.93
C SER A 21 6.08 18.40 8.58
N SER A 22 5.81 18.13 9.85
CA SER A 22 6.37 16.98 10.56
C SER A 22 5.71 15.70 10.03
N THR A 23 6.36 15.05 9.06
CA THR A 23 6.04 13.67 8.65
C THR A 23 6.33 12.74 9.84
N PRO A 24 5.42 11.85 10.26
CA PRO A 24 5.66 10.94 11.37
C PRO A 24 6.85 10.03 11.05
N GLN A 25 7.98 10.26 11.72
CA GLN A 25 9.20 9.51 11.55
C GLN A 25 9.10 8.23 12.40
N GLY A 26 8.41 7.23 11.86
CA GLY A 26 8.19 5.94 12.53
C GLY A 26 7.35 4.91 11.75
N GLU A 27 6.67 5.32 10.68
CA GLU A 27 5.91 4.40 9.83
C GLU A 27 6.68 4.12 8.54
N GLY A 28 7.02 2.85 8.30
CA GLY A 28 7.59 2.42 7.02
C GLY A 28 6.65 2.81 5.88
N GLN A 29 7.22 3.25 4.75
CA GLN A 29 6.45 3.65 3.58
C GLN A 29 5.45 2.55 3.18
N MET A 30 4.21 2.95 2.91
CA MET A 30 3.16 2.06 2.43
C MET A 30 2.92 2.29 0.94
N HIS A 31 3.03 1.23 0.15
CA HIS A 31 2.82 1.23 -1.29
C HIS A 31 1.51 0.52 -1.60
N HIS A 32 0.51 1.25 -2.06
CA HIS A 32 -0.83 0.72 -2.32
C HIS A 32 -1.06 0.44 -3.81
N TYR A 33 -1.58 -0.74 -4.12
CA TYR A 33 -1.94 -1.18 -5.45
C TYR A 33 -3.36 -1.76 -5.46
N THR A 34 -4.02 -1.60 -6.59
CA THR A 34 -5.29 -2.23 -6.92
C THR A 34 -5.14 -3.06 -8.19
N LEU A 35 -6.13 -3.88 -8.49
CA LEU A 35 -6.18 -4.66 -9.74
C LEU A 35 -6.01 -3.80 -11.01
N ALA A 36 -6.45 -2.54 -11.00
CA ALA A 36 -6.31 -1.63 -12.13
C ALA A 36 -4.87 -1.13 -12.36
N GLN A 37 -4.00 -1.24 -11.35
CA GLN A 37 -2.65 -0.68 -11.36
C GLN A 37 -1.61 -1.76 -11.64
N LYS A 38 -0.73 -1.50 -12.61
CA LYS A 38 0.44 -2.35 -12.86
C LYS A 38 1.56 -1.97 -11.90
N CYS A 39 2.22 -2.97 -11.31
CA CYS A 39 3.49 -2.74 -10.64
C CYS A 39 4.56 -2.29 -11.66
N PRO A 40 5.50 -1.42 -11.27
CA PRO A 40 6.66 -1.11 -12.12
C PRO A 40 7.46 -2.37 -12.48
N SER A 41 8.34 -2.26 -13.47
CA SER A 41 9.21 -3.37 -13.89
C SER A 41 10.10 -3.89 -12.76
N LEU A 42 10.53 -2.99 -11.88
CA LEU A 42 11.20 -3.29 -10.62
C LEU A 42 10.74 -2.30 -9.56
N MET A 43 10.04 -2.79 -8.55
CA MET A 43 9.69 -2.03 -7.36
C MET A 43 10.85 -2.07 -6.37
N VAL A 44 11.26 -0.92 -5.85
CA VAL A 44 12.32 -0.84 -4.84
C VAL A 44 11.70 -0.45 -3.51
N MET A 45 11.95 -1.26 -2.49
CA MET A 45 11.45 -1.08 -1.13
C MET A 45 12.60 -1.18 -0.13
N LYS A 46 12.38 -0.68 1.08
CA LYS A 46 13.27 -0.90 2.24
C LYS A 46 12.69 -1.95 3.18
N VAL A 47 13.55 -2.57 3.99
CA VAL A 47 13.10 -3.38 5.12
C VAL A 47 12.22 -2.52 6.04
N GLY A 48 11.07 -3.05 6.44
CA GLY A 48 10.05 -2.37 7.23
C GLY A 48 8.95 -1.67 6.42
N GLU A 49 9.11 -1.53 5.10
CA GLU A 49 8.04 -1.01 4.24
C GLU A 49 6.97 -2.06 3.98
N THR A 50 5.77 -1.59 3.62
CA THR A 50 4.62 -2.47 3.34
C THR A 50 4.10 -2.23 1.94
N LEU A 51 3.90 -3.30 1.16
CA LEU A 51 3.12 -3.26 -0.07
C LEU A 51 1.73 -3.80 0.23
N VAL A 52 0.68 -3.09 -0.18
CA VAL A 52 -0.71 -3.52 -0.04
C VAL A 52 -1.32 -3.67 -1.42
N PHE A 53 -1.95 -4.82 -1.67
CA PHE A 53 -2.74 -5.07 -2.88
C PHE A 53 -4.20 -5.31 -2.50
N ASN A 54 -5.11 -4.56 -3.12
CA ASN A 54 -6.56 -4.74 -2.98
C ASN A 54 -7.19 -5.13 -4.31
N ALA A 55 -8.06 -6.14 -4.29
CA ALA A 55 -8.82 -6.52 -5.46
C ALA A 55 -10.25 -6.92 -5.10
N PRO A 56 -11.24 -6.64 -5.97
CA PRO A 56 -12.57 -7.20 -5.82
C PRO A 56 -12.53 -8.72 -5.78
N GLU A 57 -13.33 -9.32 -4.89
CA GLU A 57 -13.47 -10.76 -4.75
C GLU A 57 -14.92 -11.11 -4.40
N ASN A 58 -15.49 -12.11 -5.08
CA ASN A 58 -16.79 -12.65 -4.72
C ASN A 58 -16.67 -14.16 -4.42
N PRO A 59 -16.48 -14.54 -3.14
CA PRO A 59 -16.31 -15.93 -2.75
C PRO A 59 -17.49 -16.84 -3.15
N SER A 60 -18.70 -16.30 -3.32
CA SER A 60 -19.88 -17.09 -3.75
C SER A 60 -19.75 -17.67 -5.16
N THR A 61 -18.87 -17.11 -5.99
CA THR A 61 -18.59 -17.58 -7.36
C THR A 61 -17.57 -18.72 -7.40
N GLY A 62 -16.92 -19.00 -6.26
CA GLY A 62 -15.82 -19.94 -6.12
C GLY A 62 -14.45 -19.37 -6.46
N PHE A 63 -14.38 -18.19 -7.08
CA PHE A 63 -13.11 -17.55 -7.39
C PHE A 63 -12.54 -16.83 -6.17
N GLN A 64 -11.23 -16.99 -5.98
CA GLN A 64 -10.46 -16.38 -4.90
C GLN A 64 -9.11 -15.93 -5.42
N TRP A 65 -8.62 -14.82 -4.89
CA TRP A 65 -7.24 -14.40 -5.05
C TRP A 65 -6.33 -15.21 -4.14
N GLN A 66 -5.22 -15.69 -4.68
CA GLN A 66 -4.25 -16.50 -3.97
C GLN A 66 -2.83 -16.08 -4.33
N LEU A 67 -1.93 -16.18 -3.35
CA LEU A 67 -0.50 -16.08 -3.59
C LEU A 67 -0.01 -17.39 -4.23
N LEU A 68 0.55 -17.29 -5.43
CA LEU A 68 0.94 -18.46 -6.23
C LEU A 68 2.09 -19.25 -5.59
N GLN A 69 3.05 -18.55 -5.00
CA GLN A 69 4.21 -19.15 -4.34
C GLN A 69 4.49 -18.47 -3.00
N PRO A 70 4.87 -19.24 -1.96
CA PRO A 70 5.22 -18.65 -0.68
C PRO A 70 6.46 -17.76 -0.83
N LEU A 71 6.42 -16.61 -0.17
CA LEU A 71 7.49 -15.62 -0.16
C LEU A 71 8.43 -15.83 1.04
N LYS A 72 9.70 -15.51 0.87
CA LYS A 72 10.75 -15.68 1.90
C LYS A 72 11.22 -14.36 2.49
N LEU A 73 11.03 -13.26 1.75
CA LEU A 73 11.48 -11.92 2.15
C LEU A 73 10.38 -11.08 2.80
N PHE A 74 9.14 -11.57 2.75
CA PHE A 74 7.96 -10.88 3.25
C PHE A 74 7.24 -11.69 4.33
N LYS A 75 6.69 -11.00 5.33
CA LYS A 75 5.53 -11.48 6.06
C LYS A 75 4.28 -11.08 5.28
N VAL A 76 3.34 -12.01 5.13
CA VAL A 76 2.11 -11.80 4.35
C VAL A 76 0.90 -11.89 5.28
N GLU A 77 0.06 -10.87 5.23
CA GLU A 77 -1.24 -10.83 5.90
C GLU A 77 -2.35 -10.74 4.86
N GLU A 78 -3.38 -11.55 5.01
CA GLU A 78 -4.52 -11.57 4.10
C GLU A 78 -5.80 -11.24 4.86
N SER A 79 -6.68 -10.45 4.24
CA SER A 79 -8.00 -10.16 4.78
C SER A 79 -9.03 -10.07 3.66
N TYR A 80 -10.28 -10.37 3.99
CA TYR A 80 -11.42 -10.17 3.11
C TYR A 80 -12.45 -9.30 3.83
N LEU A 81 -12.90 -8.23 3.17
CA LEU A 81 -13.97 -7.37 3.65
C LEU A 81 -15.17 -7.54 2.72
N ALA A 82 -16.27 -8.11 3.24
CA ALA A 82 -17.52 -8.20 2.51
C ALA A 82 -18.05 -6.79 2.19
N GLY A 83 -18.63 -6.62 1.00
CA GLY A 83 -19.33 -5.40 0.64
C GLY A 83 -20.63 -5.23 1.43
N GLU A 84 -21.14 -4.00 1.48
CA GLU A 84 -22.45 -3.72 2.07
C GLU A 84 -23.55 -4.46 1.29
N ALA A 85 -24.47 -5.10 2.02
CA ALA A 85 -25.57 -5.86 1.46
C ALA A 85 -26.88 -5.41 2.12
N GLU A 86 -27.91 -5.18 1.31
CA GLU A 86 -29.28 -5.00 1.82
C GLU A 86 -29.83 -6.31 2.41
N GLU A 87 -30.81 -6.19 3.31
CA GLU A 87 -31.43 -7.35 3.95
C GLU A 87 -32.05 -8.29 2.90
N GLY A 88 -31.67 -9.57 2.96
CA GLY A 88 -32.12 -10.60 2.00
C GLY A 88 -31.22 -10.77 0.77
N MET A 89 -30.18 -9.95 0.58
CA MET A 89 -29.22 -10.13 -0.51
C MET A 89 -28.17 -11.18 -0.16
N LEU A 90 -28.04 -12.21 -1.00
CA LEU A 90 -27.03 -13.26 -0.89
C LEU A 90 -26.02 -13.14 -2.03
N GLY A 91 -24.76 -13.54 -1.78
CA GLY A 91 -23.71 -13.59 -2.81
C GLY A 91 -23.12 -12.22 -3.17
N VAL A 92 -23.30 -11.20 -2.32
CA VAL A 92 -22.63 -9.91 -2.48
C VAL A 92 -21.11 -10.13 -2.36
N GLY A 93 -20.38 -9.60 -3.33
CA GLY A 93 -18.92 -9.63 -3.31
C GLY A 93 -18.33 -8.69 -2.24
N GLY A 94 -17.02 -8.56 -2.27
CA GLY A 94 -16.28 -7.71 -1.36
C GLY A 94 -14.90 -7.41 -1.93
N GLU A 95 -13.97 -7.13 -1.03
CA GLU A 95 -12.60 -6.82 -1.38
C GLU A 95 -11.63 -7.73 -0.62
N LYS A 96 -10.74 -8.39 -1.35
CA LYS A 96 -9.59 -9.10 -0.82
C LYS A 96 -8.42 -8.12 -0.72
N SER A 97 -7.71 -8.16 0.41
CA SER A 97 -6.49 -7.40 0.64
C SER A 97 -5.34 -8.32 1.03
N PHE A 98 -4.17 -8.08 0.43
CA PHE A 98 -2.89 -8.66 0.81
C PHE A 98 -1.98 -7.54 1.31
N ARG A 99 -1.36 -7.72 2.49
CA ARG A 99 -0.32 -6.83 3.02
C ARG A 99 0.99 -7.60 3.10
N PHE A 100 1.99 -7.12 2.39
CA PHE A 100 3.33 -7.69 2.31
C PHE A 100 4.30 -6.79 3.08
N HIS A 101 4.70 -7.20 4.27
CA HIS A 101 5.69 -6.50 5.08
C HIS A 101 7.09 -6.98 4.72
N ALA A 102 7.94 -6.07 4.22
CA ALA A 102 9.30 -6.41 3.84
C ALA A 102 10.17 -6.67 5.09
N GLU A 103 10.61 -7.92 5.30
CA GLU A 103 11.36 -8.33 6.49
C GLU A 103 12.86 -8.48 6.23
N LYS A 104 13.26 -8.86 5.00
CA LYS A 104 14.64 -9.19 4.67
C LYS A 104 15.07 -8.57 3.34
N PRO A 105 16.32 -8.12 3.22
CA PRO A 105 16.85 -7.63 1.94
C PRO A 105 16.95 -8.76 0.92
N GLY A 106 16.80 -8.43 -0.35
CA GLY A 106 16.86 -9.38 -1.45
C GLY A 106 15.97 -8.97 -2.62
N GLN A 107 15.72 -9.89 -3.55
CA GLN A 107 14.78 -9.67 -4.64
C GLN A 107 13.84 -10.87 -4.75
N GLU A 108 12.56 -10.62 -4.84
CA GLU A 108 11.52 -11.65 -4.92
C GLU A 108 10.37 -11.18 -5.83
N LEU A 109 9.62 -12.14 -6.37
CA LEU A 109 8.48 -11.88 -7.24
C LEU A 109 7.20 -12.22 -6.48
N ILE A 110 6.33 -11.22 -6.30
CA ILE A 110 4.97 -11.44 -5.81
C ILE A 110 4.10 -11.81 -7.02
N GLU A 111 3.40 -12.93 -6.93
CA GLU A 111 2.47 -13.41 -7.96
C GLU A 111 1.13 -13.73 -7.32
N LEU A 112 0.11 -12.94 -7.65
CA LEU A 112 -1.26 -13.14 -7.21
C LEU A 112 -2.09 -13.63 -8.40
N VAL A 113 -2.90 -14.66 -8.18
CA VAL A 113 -3.75 -15.28 -9.19
C VAL A 113 -5.19 -15.36 -8.71
N HIS A 114 -6.15 -15.09 -9.59
CA HIS A 114 -7.58 -15.24 -9.34
C HIS A 114 -8.07 -16.55 -9.96
N VAL A 115 -8.37 -17.53 -9.11
CA VAL A 115 -8.66 -18.92 -9.52
C VAL A 115 -9.74 -19.54 -8.65
N ARG A 116 -10.36 -20.60 -9.16
CA ARG A 116 -11.12 -21.55 -8.34
C ARG A 116 -10.18 -22.59 -7.79
N ALA A 117 -10.14 -22.75 -6.47
CA ALA A 117 -9.19 -23.66 -5.81
C ALA A 117 -9.28 -25.12 -6.28
N TRP A 118 -10.44 -25.56 -6.78
CA TRP A 118 -10.67 -26.92 -7.27
C TRP A 118 -10.42 -27.11 -8.78
N GLU A 119 -10.20 -26.04 -9.55
CA GLU A 119 -9.96 -26.11 -11.00
C GLU A 119 -8.46 -26.05 -11.31
N THR A 120 -7.76 -27.17 -11.13
CA THR A 120 -6.29 -27.25 -11.18
C THR A 120 -5.69 -27.16 -12.60
N THR A 121 -6.51 -27.24 -13.65
CA THR A 121 -6.05 -27.29 -15.05
C THR A 121 -6.31 -26.01 -15.85
N GLN A 122 -6.96 -25.02 -15.24
CA GLN A 122 -7.37 -23.81 -15.94
C GLN A 122 -6.40 -22.66 -15.65
N GLN A 123 -6.13 -21.84 -16.68
CA GLN A 123 -5.34 -20.62 -16.50
C GLN A 123 -6.10 -19.65 -15.57
N PRO A 124 -5.38 -18.86 -14.73
CA PRO A 124 -6.01 -17.83 -13.92
C PRO A 124 -6.83 -16.87 -14.76
N GLU A 125 -8.02 -16.51 -14.27
CA GLU A 125 -8.87 -15.52 -14.93
C GLU A 125 -8.19 -14.15 -14.90
N GLN A 126 -7.54 -13.85 -13.78
CA GLN A 126 -6.79 -12.62 -13.56
C GLN A 126 -5.48 -12.94 -12.82
N GLN A 127 -4.49 -12.09 -13.05
CA GLN A 127 -3.21 -12.18 -12.37
C GLN A 127 -2.63 -10.79 -12.13
N TRP A 128 -1.89 -10.64 -11.05
CA TRP A 128 -1.12 -9.45 -10.73
C TRP A 128 0.28 -9.86 -10.27
N GLN A 129 1.30 -9.20 -10.81
CA GLN A 129 2.69 -9.54 -10.55
C GLN A 129 3.48 -8.29 -10.19
N CYS A 130 4.40 -8.43 -9.22
CA CYS A 130 5.28 -7.34 -8.83
C CYS A 130 6.66 -7.86 -8.44
N ARG A 131 7.67 -7.49 -9.22
CA ARG A 131 9.07 -7.79 -8.92
C ARG A 131 9.59 -6.76 -7.95
N VAL A 132 9.92 -7.18 -6.73
CA VAL A 132 10.36 -6.29 -5.66
C VAL A 132 11.81 -6.55 -5.32
N ARG A 133 12.61 -5.48 -5.21
CA ARG A 133 13.94 -5.47 -4.60
C ARG A 133 13.85 -4.74 -3.26
N ILE A 134 14.19 -5.45 -2.19
CA ILE A 134 14.29 -4.92 -0.84
C ILE A 134 15.76 -4.62 -0.55
N SER A 135 16.09 -3.38 -0.21
CA SER A 135 17.46 -2.92 0.10
C SER A 135 17.57 -2.22 1.44
#